data_AF-A0A6F8XW37-F1
#
_entry.id   AF-A0A6F8XW37-F1
#
_cell.length_a   1.000
_cell.length_b   1.000
_cell.length_c   1.000
_cell.angle_alpha   90.00
_cell.angle_beta   90.00
_cell.angle_gamma   90.00
#
_symmetry.space_group_name_H-M   'P 1'
#
loop_
_entity.id
_entity.type
_entity.pdbx_description
1 polymer ?
#
loop_
_entity_poly.entity_id
_entity_poly.type
_entity_poly.pdbx_seq_one_letter_code
_entity_poly.pdbx_strand_id
1 'polypeptide(L)'
;MSTYVLIHGGGDVGWYWHLVEAELRTRGHDTVAPDLPADDDSATLTDYADAVVDAVGGRKDLTVVGHSFGGFTAPLVADRLKADVLVLVAAMIPAPVRLPATGGPTPATTKPCGSKPPGTPARQATKTRTSASTTTCHANWPSRR
;
A
#
# COMPACT_ATOMS: atom_id res chain seq x y z
N MET A 1 -17.40 -24.53 2.68
CA MET A 1 -16.52 -24.17 3.81
C MET A 1 -15.28 -23.55 3.20
N SER A 2 -14.82 -22.42 3.74
CA SER A 2 -13.59 -21.74 3.29
C SER A 2 -12.82 -21.29 4.52
N THR A 3 -11.51 -21.11 4.39
CA THR A 3 -10.66 -20.61 5.47
C THR A 3 -10.31 -19.14 5.20
N TYR A 4 -10.74 -18.24 6.07
CA TYR A 4 -10.40 -16.82 5.96
C TYR A 4 -9.13 -16.52 6.75
N VAL A 5 -8.12 -16.03 6.04
CA VAL A 5 -6.84 -15.60 6.61
C VAL A 5 -6.88 -14.08 6.75
N LEU A 6 -7.02 -13.59 7.99
CA LEU A 6 -7.31 -12.19 8.28
C LEU A 6 -6.04 -11.48 8.79
N ILE A 7 -5.53 -10.54 8.00
CA ILE A 7 -4.26 -9.84 8.24
C ILE A 7 -4.59 -8.41 8.69
N HIS A 8 -4.23 -8.08 9.93
CA HIS A 8 -4.51 -6.79 10.55
C HIS A 8 -3.65 -5.63 10.00
N GLY A 9 -4.00 -4.40 10.38
CA GLY A 9 -3.27 -3.19 10.03
C GLY A 9 -2.06 -2.92 10.95
N GLY A 10 -1.36 -1.82 10.71
CA GLY A 10 -0.22 -1.44 11.55
C GLY A 10 -0.67 -0.96 12.93
N GLY A 11 0.04 -1.39 13.98
CA GLY A 11 -0.28 -1.06 15.38
C GLY A 11 -1.46 -1.83 15.98
N ASP A 12 -1.94 -2.86 15.28
CA ASP A 12 -2.99 -3.78 15.75
C ASP A 12 -2.40 -5.18 16.02
N VAL A 13 -3.28 -6.09 16.47
CA VAL A 13 -3.04 -7.52 16.66
C VAL A 13 -4.20 -8.34 16.07
N GLY A 14 -4.09 -9.67 16.01
CA GLY A 14 -5.10 -10.56 15.45
C GLY A 14 -6.50 -10.41 16.06
N TRP A 15 -6.58 -10.04 17.36
CA TRP A 15 -7.84 -9.75 18.05
C TRP A 15 -8.70 -8.67 17.37
N TYR A 16 -8.10 -7.77 16.58
CA TYR A 16 -8.84 -6.80 15.76
C TYR A 16 -10.00 -7.44 14.95
N TRP A 17 -9.85 -8.71 14.55
CA TRP A 17 -10.82 -9.43 13.74
C TRP A 17 -11.89 -10.22 14.52
N HIS A 18 -11.87 -10.26 15.86
CA HIS A 18 -12.70 -11.18 16.66
C HIS A 18 -14.20 -11.18 16.32
N LEU A 19 -14.81 -10.02 16.02
CA LEU A 19 -16.22 -9.94 15.62
C LEU A 19 -16.47 -10.52 14.22
N VAL A 20 -15.55 -10.28 13.29
CA VAL A 20 -15.63 -10.83 11.92
C VAL A 20 -15.41 -12.34 11.96
N GLU A 21 -14.45 -12.80 12.76
CA GLU A 21 -14.22 -14.23 12.94
C GLU A 21 -15.44 -14.94 13.52
N ALA A 22 -16.09 -14.35 14.54
CA ALA A 22 -17.31 -14.92 15.13
C ALA A 22 -18.41 -15.09 14.07
N GLU A 23 -18.67 -14.06 13.27
CA GLU A 23 -19.70 -14.10 12.24
C GLU A 23 -19.35 -15.09 11.09
N LEU A 24 -18.09 -15.15 10.66
CA LEU A 24 -17.63 -16.10 9.64
C LEU A 24 -17.77 -17.55 10.12
N ARG A 25 -17.42 -17.81 11.38
CA ARG A 25 -17.58 -19.13 12.01
C ARG A 25 -19.05 -19.53 12.11
N THR A 26 -19.96 -18.60 12.48
CA THR A 26 -21.41 -18.85 12.49
C THR A 26 -21.95 -19.24 11.11
N ARG A 27 -21.34 -18.75 10.03
CA ARG A 27 -21.69 -19.09 8.64
C ARG A 27 -21.02 -20.38 8.13
N GLY A 28 -20.26 -21.08 8.97
CA GLY A 28 -19.60 -22.33 8.60
C GLY A 28 -18.31 -22.12 7.81
N HIS A 29 -17.52 -21.12 8.16
CA HIS A 29 -16.16 -20.91 7.65
C HIS A 29 -15.13 -21.07 8.78
N ASP A 30 -13.91 -21.46 8.43
CA ASP A 30 -12.77 -21.42 9.36
C ASP A 30 -12.08 -20.06 9.27
N THR A 31 -11.39 -19.63 10.33
CA THR A 31 -10.68 -18.34 10.35
C THR A 31 -9.33 -18.44 11.06
N VAL A 32 -8.36 -17.71 10.52
CA VAL A 32 -7.01 -17.57 11.06
C VAL A 32 -6.67 -16.09 11.09
N ALA A 33 -6.52 -15.53 12.30
CA ALA A 33 -6.14 -14.14 12.53
C ALA A 33 -4.92 -14.10 13.48
N PRO A 34 -3.69 -14.27 12.96
CA PRO A 34 -2.49 -14.29 13.78
C PRO A 34 -2.07 -12.89 14.22
N ASP A 35 -1.36 -12.83 15.34
CA ASP A 35 -0.60 -11.63 15.71
C ASP A 35 0.66 -11.57 14.84
N LEU A 36 0.89 -10.43 14.19
CA LEU A 36 2.09 -10.19 13.37
C LEU A 36 3.22 -9.59 14.23
N PRO A 37 4.49 -9.73 13.82
CA PRO A 37 5.63 -9.17 14.56
C PRO A 37 5.74 -7.64 14.38
N ALA A 38 4.67 -6.92 14.74
CA ALA A 38 4.55 -5.47 14.62
C ALA A 38 5.41 -4.69 15.63
N ASP A 39 5.74 -5.33 16.76
CA ASP A 39 6.58 -4.75 17.81
C ASP A 39 8.09 -4.94 17.56
N ASP A 40 8.46 -5.67 16.50
CA ASP A 40 9.85 -5.86 16.08
C ASP A 40 10.19 -4.94 14.91
N ASP A 41 10.91 -3.85 15.20
CA ASP A 41 11.36 -2.87 14.21
C ASP A 41 12.30 -3.46 13.14
N SER A 42 12.87 -4.65 13.38
CA SER A 42 13.73 -5.36 12.42
C SER A 42 12.96 -6.30 11.49
N ALA A 43 11.70 -6.59 11.81
CA ALA A 43 10.89 -7.53 11.04
C ALA A 43 10.56 -6.99 9.65
N THR A 44 10.72 -7.86 8.66
CA THR A 44 10.47 -7.57 7.24
C THR A 44 9.08 -8.03 6.83
N LEU A 45 8.59 -7.58 5.67
CA LEU A 45 7.34 -8.10 5.09
C LEU A 45 7.38 -9.61 4.84
N THR A 46 8.57 -10.20 4.66
CA THR A 46 8.74 -11.65 4.55
C THR A 46 8.46 -12.33 5.88
N ASP A 47 8.98 -11.80 6.98
CA ASP A 47 8.75 -12.34 8.33
C ASP A 47 7.27 -12.25 8.72
N TYR A 48 6.60 -11.16 8.33
CA TYR A 48 5.15 -11.00 8.50
C TYR A 48 4.39 -12.07 7.72
N ALA A 49 4.80 -12.34 6.48
CA ALA A 49 4.16 -13.37 5.66
C ALA A 49 4.43 -14.78 6.21
N ASP A 50 5.62 -15.06 6.74
CA ASP A 50 5.97 -16.35 7.34
C ASP A 50 5.14 -16.62 8.60
N ALA A 51 4.97 -15.62 9.48
CA ALA A 51 4.10 -15.73 10.65
C ALA A 51 2.66 -16.14 10.26
N VAL A 52 2.14 -15.59 9.16
CA VAL A 52 0.80 -15.95 8.65
C VAL A 52 0.79 -17.36 8.05
N VAL A 53 1.79 -17.71 7.24
CA VAL A 53 1.91 -19.04 6.62
C VAL A 53 1.97 -20.14 7.69
N ASP A 54 2.77 -19.93 8.74
CA ASP A 54 2.90 -20.85 9.86
C ASP A 54 1.58 -21.01 10.62
N ALA A 55 0.86 -19.90 10.86
CA ALA A 55 -0.45 -19.94 11.51
C ALA A 55 -1.52 -20.65 10.67
N VAL A 56 -1.48 -20.48 9.34
CA VAL A 56 -2.40 -21.17 8.42
C VAL A 56 -2.13 -22.68 8.40
N GLY A 57 -0.86 -23.09 8.40
CA GLY A 57 -0.46 -24.49 8.40
C GLY A 57 -1.02 -25.27 7.21
N GLY A 58 -1.60 -26.44 7.47
CA GLY A 58 -2.09 -27.35 6.41
C GLY A 58 -3.44 -27.02 5.79
N ARG A 59 -4.09 -25.90 6.20
CA ARG A 59 -5.44 -25.54 5.75
C ARG A 59 -5.49 -25.24 4.23
N LYS A 60 -6.68 -25.40 3.65
CA LYS A 60 -6.97 -25.23 2.21
C LYS A 60 -8.21 -24.34 2.02
N ASP A 61 -8.56 -24.09 0.76
CA ASP A 61 -9.70 -23.24 0.36
C ASP A 61 -9.59 -21.83 0.96
N LEU A 62 -8.47 -21.17 0.68
CA LEU A 62 -8.00 -20.00 1.41
C LEU A 62 -8.50 -18.71 0.76
N THR A 63 -9.13 -17.86 1.58
CA THR A 63 -9.42 -16.46 1.26
C THR A 63 -8.56 -15.56 2.13
N VAL A 64 -7.59 -14.87 1.52
CA VAL A 64 -6.69 -13.96 2.23
C VAL A 64 -7.29 -12.56 2.25
N VAL A 65 -7.37 -11.94 3.42
CA VAL A 65 -7.94 -10.61 3.63
C VAL A 65 -6.90 -9.71 4.29
N GLY A 66 -6.54 -8.60 3.64
CA GLY A 66 -5.64 -7.60 4.19
C GLY A 66 -6.34 -6.28 4.49
N HIS A 67 -6.19 -5.76 5.71
CA HIS A 67 -6.70 -4.44 6.11
C HIS A 67 -5.58 -3.40 6.26
N SER A 68 -5.79 -2.19 5.74
CA SER A 68 -4.82 -1.07 5.88
C SER A 68 -3.39 -1.51 5.52
N PHE A 69 -2.41 -1.32 6.41
CA PHE A 69 -1.02 -1.77 6.23
C PHE A 69 -0.89 -3.26 5.89
N GLY A 70 -1.82 -4.12 6.35
CA GLY A 70 -1.87 -5.54 6.00
C GLY A 70 -2.02 -5.80 4.50
N GLY A 71 -2.37 -4.79 3.70
CA GLY A 71 -2.32 -4.82 2.24
C GLY A 71 -0.94 -5.06 1.63
N PHE A 72 0.15 -4.81 2.37
CA PHE A 72 1.50 -5.17 1.93
C PHE A 72 1.83 -6.65 2.15
N THR A 73 1.34 -7.24 3.24
CA THR A 73 1.58 -8.64 3.60
C THR A 73 0.65 -9.58 2.85
N ALA A 74 -0.62 -9.21 2.68
CA ALA A 74 -1.66 -10.08 2.11
C ALA A 74 -1.34 -10.64 0.71
N PRO A 75 -0.80 -9.87 -0.25
CA PRO A 75 -0.42 -10.41 -1.56
C PRO A 75 0.72 -11.45 -1.49
N LEU A 76 1.68 -11.26 -0.58
CA LEU A 76 2.78 -12.22 -0.38
C LEU A 76 2.26 -13.55 0.16
N VAL A 77 1.37 -13.48 1.15
CA VAL A 77 0.69 -14.66 1.72
C VAL A 77 -0.15 -15.37 0.68
N ALA A 78 -0.94 -14.61 -0.09
CA ALA A 78 -1.80 -15.17 -1.14
C ALA A 78 -0.99 -15.92 -2.20
N ASP A 79 0.16 -15.39 -2.62
CA ASP A 79 1.04 -16.08 -3.57
C ASP A 79 1.73 -17.31 -2.96
N ARG A 80 2.23 -17.23 -1.72
CA ARG A 80 2.90 -18.36 -1.05
C ARG A 80 1.96 -19.53 -0.81
N LEU A 81 0.73 -19.25 -0.38
CA LEU A 81 -0.26 -20.26 -0.04
C LEU A 81 -1.16 -20.68 -1.21
N LYS A 82 -1.00 -20.04 -2.38
CA LYS A 82 -1.87 -20.23 -3.55
C LYS A 82 -3.35 -20.06 -3.19
N ALA A 83 -3.65 -18.94 -2.53
CA ALA A 83 -5.01 -18.61 -2.12
C ALA A 83 -5.94 -18.43 -3.32
N ASP A 84 -7.21 -18.83 -3.16
CA ASP A 84 -8.23 -18.75 -4.20
C ASP A 84 -8.71 -17.31 -4.41
N VAL A 85 -8.74 -16.54 -3.31
CA VAL A 85 -9.24 -15.17 -3.29
C VAL A 85 -8.34 -14.29 -2.43
N LEU A 86 -8.03 -13.09 -2.95
CA LEU A 86 -7.42 -11.99 -2.21
C LEU A 86 -8.43 -10.84 -2.07
N VAL A 87 -8.70 -10.43 -0.83
CA VAL A 87 -9.60 -9.32 -0.49
C VAL A 87 -8.79 -8.21 0.17
N LEU A 88 -8.96 -6.97 -0.31
CA LEU A 88 -8.27 -5.80 0.20
C LEU A 88 -9.29 -4.83 0.81
N VAL A 89 -9.26 -4.66 2.13
CA VAL A 89 -10.20 -3.83 2.89
C VAL A 89 -9.49 -2.55 3.31
N ALA A 90 -9.83 -1.42 2.69
CA ALA A 90 -9.17 -0.13 2.95
C ALA A 90 -7.63 -0.24 2.99
N ALA A 91 -7.07 -1.11 2.15
CA ALA A 91 -5.70 -1.55 2.24
C ALA A 91 -4.72 -0.58 1.58
N MET A 92 -3.50 -0.53 2.10
CA MET A 92 -2.37 0.11 1.43
C MET A 92 -1.95 -0.77 0.26
N ILE A 93 -1.87 -0.18 -0.93
CA ILE A 93 -1.49 -0.87 -2.16
C ILE A 93 -0.20 -0.23 -2.67
N PRO A 94 0.91 -0.97 -2.80
CA PRO A 94 2.14 -0.43 -3.37
C PRO A 94 1.91 0.06 -4.80
N ALA A 95 2.52 1.19 -5.15
CA ALA A 95 2.47 1.67 -6.53
C ALA A 95 3.11 0.64 -7.47
N PRO A 96 2.57 0.44 -8.68
CA PRO A 96 3.21 -0.43 -9.66
C PRO A 96 4.65 0.02 -9.91
N VAL A 97 5.59 -0.94 -9.90
CA VAL A 97 6.95 -0.65 -10.34
C VAL A 97 6.89 -0.25 -11.81
N ARG A 98 7.32 0.98 -12.13
CA ARG A 98 7.51 1.38 -13.53
C ARG A 98 8.74 0.67 -14.05
N LEU A 99 8.54 -0.30 -14.94
CA LEU A 99 9.65 -0.88 -15.68
C LEU A 99 10.38 0.25 -16.43
N PRO A 100 11.72 0.26 -16.45
CA PRO A 100 12.46 1.19 -17.29
C PRO A 100 11.97 1.01 -18.73
N ALA A 101 11.64 2.13 -19.39
CA ALA A 101 11.14 2.09 -20.75
C ALA A 101 12.15 1.35 -21.64
N THR A 102 11.76 0.20 -22.17
CA THR A 102 12.56 -0.55 -23.14
C THR A 102 12.58 0.23 -24.46
N GLY A 103 13.70 0.89 -24.75
CA GLY A 103 14.11 1.21 -26.12
C GLY A 103 13.50 2.44 -26.82
N GLY A 104 12.96 3.43 -26.10
CA GLY A 104 12.65 4.75 -26.68
C GLY A 104 13.78 5.75 -26.45
N PRO A 105 14.04 6.72 -27.37
CA PRO A 105 15.01 7.78 -27.09
C PRO A 105 14.63 8.46 -25.77
N THR A 106 15.61 8.59 -24.88
CA THR A 106 15.46 9.29 -23.60
C THR A 106 14.84 10.67 -23.89
N PRO A 107 13.64 10.99 -23.38
CA PRO A 107 13.16 12.36 -23.47
C PRO A 107 14.16 13.21 -22.68
N ALA A 108 14.71 14.22 -23.34
CA ALA A 108 15.66 15.15 -22.75
C ALA A 108 15.14 15.57 -21.37
N THR A 109 15.98 15.37 -20.35
CA THR A 109 15.70 15.68 -18.96
C THR A 109 15.08 17.08 -18.90
N THR A 110 13.76 17.14 -18.66
CA THR A 110 13.11 18.42 -18.45
C THR A 110 13.65 18.94 -17.13
N LYS A 111 14.56 19.91 -17.20
CA LYS A 111 15.03 20.67 -16.03
C LYS A 111 13.79 21.08 -15.23
N PRO A 112 13.72 20.81 -13.91
CA PRO A 112 12.67 21.39 -13.09
C PRO A 112 12.75 22.92 -13.23
N CYS A 113 11.67 23.53 -13.70
CA CYS A 113 11.54 24.98 -13.70
C CYS A 113 11.46 25.42 -12.23
N GLY A 114 12.57 25.88 -11.64
CA GLY A 114 12.54 26.24 -10.22
C GLY A 114 13.84 26.50 -9.47
N SER A 115 15.03 26.38 -10.08
CA SER A 115 16.25 26.84 -9.38
C SER A 115 16.27 28.37 -9.34
N LYS A 116 15.82 28.93 -8.21
CA LYS A 116 15.88 30.36 -7.89
C LYS A 116 17.35 30.80 -7.85
N PRO A 117 17.78 31.84 -8.60
CA PRO A 117 19.11 32.40 -8.42
C PRO A 117 19.23 33.02 -7.01
N PRO A 118 20.41 32.91 -6.36
CA PRO A 118 20.60 33.41 -5.00
C PRO A 118 20.50 34.95 -4.98
N GLY A 119 19.72 35.50 -4.03
CA GLY A 119 19.72 36.95 -3.74
C GLY A 119 18.40 37.72 -3.90
N THR A 120 17.25 37.09 -4.15
CA THR A 120 15.96 37.83 -4.27
C THR A 120 14.98 37.52 -3.12
N PRO A 121 14.47 38.53 -2.37
CA PRO A 121 13.54 38.30 -1.27
C PRO A 121 12.16 37.84 -1.78
N ALA A 122 11.52 36.94 -1.03
CA ALA A 122 10.24 36.35 -1.38
C ALA A 122 9.08 37.32 -1.10
N ARG A 123 8.21 37.55 -2.09
CA ARG A 123 6.90 38.16 -1.86
C ARG A 123 5.86 37.05 -1.83
N GLN A 124 4.98 37.06 -0.82
CA GLN A 124 3.99 36.02 -0.53
C GLN A 124 3.16 35.64 -1.76
N ALA A 125 3.09 34.35 -2.05
CA ALA A 125 2.20 33.77 -3.05
C ALA A 125 0.89 33.33 -2.37
N THR A 126 -0.22 33.98 -2.72
CA THR A 126 -1.58 33.54 -2.35
C THR A 126 -1.96 32.31 -3.17
N LYS A 127 -2.28 31.21 -2.50
CA LYS A 127 -2.81 29.98 -3.12
C LYS A 127 -4.32 30.10 -3.28
N THR A 128 -4.82 30.19 -4.51
CA THR A 128 -6.22 29.86 -4.85
C THR A 128 -6.26 28.42 -5.38
N ARG A 129 -7.06 27.58 -4.73
CA ARG A 129 -7.24 26.16 -5.05
C ARG A 129 -8.42 26.01 -6.02
N THR A 130 -8.19 25.44 -7.20
CA THR A 130 -9.25 24.94 -8.08
C THR A 130 -8.97 23.47 -8.42
N SER A 131 -10.03 22.69 -8.50
CA SER A 131 -10.03 21.22 -8.60
C SER A 131 -9.57 20.69 -9.96
N ALA A 132 -9.04 19.46 -9.91
CA ALA A 132 -8.65 18.57 -11.01
C ALA A 132 -7.27 18.84 -11.63
N SER A 133 -6.33 17.96 -11.26
CA SER A 133 -5.18 17.45 -11.99
C SER A 133 -4.45 18.39 -12.97
N THR A 134 -3.20 18.69 -12.60
CA THR A 134 -2.14 19.37 -13.37
C THR A 134 -2.11 20.90 -13.18
N THR A 135 -1.30 21.33 -12.21
CA THR A 135 -0.89 22.74 -12.08
C THR A 135 0.05 23.10 -13.23
N THR A 136 -0.47 23.71 -14.28
CA THR A 136 0.36 24.39 -15.30
C THR A 136 0.67 25.80 -14.82
N CYS A 137 1.91 26.04 -14.37
CA CYS A 137 2.39 27.40 -14.10
C CYS A 137 2.81 28.07 -15.41
N HIS A 138 2.02 29.00 -15.93
CA HIS A 138 2.48 29.93 -16.96
C HIS A 138 3.28 31.06 -16.29
N ALA A 139 4.61 31.05 -16.44
CA ALA A 139 5.45 32.17 -16.06
C ALA A 139 5.50 33.18 -17.23
N ASN A 140 4.71 34.25 -17.13
CA ASN A 140 4.82 35.41 -18.02
C ASN A 140 6.01 36.26 -17.53
N TRP A 141 7.14 36.21 -18.22
CA TRP A 141 8.26 37.12 -17.99
C TRP A 141 8.16 38.29 -18.98
N PRO A 142 8.20 39.56 -18.53
CA PRO A 142 8.25 40.69 -19.44
C PRO A 142 9.59 40.69 -20.17
N SER A 143 9.55 40.82 -21.49
CA SER A 143 10.71 41.13 -22.32
C SER A 143 11.34 42.44 -21.86
N ARG A 144 12.64 42.40 -21.52
CA ARG A 144 13.42 43.62 -21.31
C ARG A 144 13.65 44.27 -22.67
N ARG A 145 13.48 45.60 -22.73
CA ARG A 145 13.96 46.43 -23.83
C ARG A 145 15.49 46.36 -23.91
#